data_AF-A0A9N9SP46-F1
#
_entry.id   AF-A0A9N9SP46-F1
#
_cell.length_a   1.000
_cell.length_b   1.000
_cell.length_c   1.000
_cell.angle_alpha   90.00
_cell.angle_beta   90.00
_cell.angle_gamma   90.00
#
_symmetry.space_group_name_H-M   'P 1'
#
loop_
_entity.id
_entity.type
_entity.pdbx_description
1 polymer ?
#
loop_
_entity_poly.entity_id
_entity_poly.type
_entity_poly.pdbx_seq_one_letter_code
_entity_poly.pdbx_strand_id
1 'polypeptide(L)'
;MSYTHIQRVRILYKTILKLHRGLPGELQLIGTSYTRDEFKRHKKCNTTEAQVFINEWTNYAITLAHQLGLRGPKTGTDKLGATLSKEEIDQLRDDQICQLYELMEESAKPKKEK
;
A
#
# COMPACT_ATOMS: atom_id res chain seq x y z
N MET A 1 28.32 -0.83 8.46
CA MET A 1 27.56 -1.46 9.57
C MET A 1 26.21 -1.96 9.03
N SER A 2 25.80 -3.16 9.38
CA SER A 2 24.49 -3.71 8.98
C SER A 2 23.43 -3.36 10.02
N TYR A 3 22.27 -2.85 9.58
CA TYR A 3 21.14 -2.60 10.48
C TYR A 3 20.56 -3.90 11.03
N THR A 4 20.17 -3.90 12.31
CA THR A 4 19.38 -4.98 12.92
C THR A 4 18.00 -5.10 12.26
N HIS A 5 17.36 -6.27 12.35
CA HIS A 5 16.01 -6.49 11.83
C HIS A 5 15.02 -5.42 12.34
N ILE A 6 15.01 -5.16 13.66
CA ILE A 6 14.12 -4.16 14.27
C ILE A 6 14.37 -2.75 13.72
N GLN A 7 15.62 -2.38 13.47
CA GLN A 7 15.94 -1.09 12.86
C GLN A 7 15.41 -1.01 11.42
N ARG A 8 15.59 -2.06 10.62
CA ARG A 8 15.08 -2.13 9.23
C ARG A 8 13.56 -1.99 9.19
N VAL A 9 12.85 -2.72 10.05
CA VAL A 9 11.37 -2.66 10.19
C VAL A 9 10.93 -1.23 10.54
N ARG A 10 11.59 -0.59 11.52
CA ARG A 10 11.27 0.79 11.94
C ARG A 10 11.53 1.81 10.83
N ILE A 11 12.61 1.64 10.07
CA ILE A 11 12.93 2.50 8.92
C ILE A 11 11.83 2.35 7.87
N LEU A 12 11.50 1.12 7.46
CA LEU A 12 10.46 0.85 6.47
C LEU A 12 9.11 1.47 6.88
N TYR A 13 8.67 1.21 8.11
CA TYR A 13 7.43 1.78 8.65
C TYR A 13 7.41 3.32 8.59
N LYS A 14 8.49 3.98 9.02
CA LYS A 14 8.59 5.45 8.96
C LYS A 14 8.65 5.97 7.53
N THR A 15 9.31 5.26 6.61
CA THR A 15 9.37 5.60 5.18
C THR A 15 7.98 5.57 4.57
N ILE A 16 7.20 4.51 4.80
CA ILE A 16 5.83 4.40 4.30
C ILE A 16 4.96 5.55 4.83
N LEU A 17 5.00 5.83 6.14
CA LEU A 17 4.24 6.95 6.71
C LEU A 17 4.66 8.32 6.13
N LYS A 18 5.92 8.47 5.71
CA LYS A 18 6.39 9.68 5.04
C LYS A 18 5.84 9.76 3.61
N LEU A 19 5.86 8.64 2.87
CA LEU A 19 5.30 8.54 1.53
C LEU A 19 3.80 8.81 1.51
N HIS A 20 3.05 8.34 2.51
CA HIS A 20 1.61 8.58 2.62
C HIS A 20 1.24 10.07 2.69
N ARG A 21 2.15 10.95 3.15
CA ARG A 21 1.93 12.41 3.11
C ARG A 21 1.87 12.96 1.69
N GLY A 22 2.28 12.16 0.69
CA GLY A 22 2.12 12.45 -0.72
C GLY A 22 0.86 11.89 -1.36
N LEU A 23 0.01 11.20 -0.61
CA LEU A 23 -1.25 10.70 -1.15
C LEU A 23 -2.36 11.78 -1.09
N PRO A 24 -3.36 11.73 -1.99
CA PRO A 24 -4.60 12.49 -1.86
C PRO A 24 -5.29 12.22 -0.52
N GLY A 25 -6.01 13.22 0.03
CA GLY A 25 -6.49 13.23 1.42
C GLY A 25 -7.09 11.92 1.93
N GLU A 26 -8.13 11.40 1.27
CA GLU A 26 -8.79 10.16 1.72
C GLU A 26 -7.87 8.93 1.63
N LEU A 27 -7.06 8.83 0.56
CA LEU A 27 -6.09 7.74 0.40
C LEU A 27 -4.99 7.80 1.47
N GLN A 28 -4.55 9.00 1.84
CA GLN A 28 -3.62 9.20 2.94
C GLN A 28 -4.21 8.71 4.26
N LEU A 29 -5.46 9.09 4.56
CA LEU A 29 -6.12 8.74 5.83
C LEU A 29 -6.30 7.23 5.97
N ILE A 30 -6.94 6.61 4.99
CA ILE A 30 -7.23 5.17 4.98
C ILE A 30 -5.92 4.38 4.98
N GLY A 31 -5.00 4.70 4.07
CA GLY A 31 -3.72 4.00 3.97
C GLY A 31 -2.91 4.11 5.26
N THR A 32 -2.85 5.30 5.88
CA THR A 32 -2.12 5.49 7.14
C THR A 32 -2.71 4.67 8.28
N SER A 33 -4.03 4.58 8.39
CA SER A 33 -4.67 3.72 9.40
C SER A 33 -4.33 2.25 9.16
N TYR A 34 -4.50 1.80 7.91
CA TYR A 34 -4.24 0.42 7.52
C TYR A 34 -2.78 0.00 7.80
N THR A 35 -1.79 0.81 7.41
CA THR A 35 -0.37 0.53 7.69
C THR A 35 -0.07 0.39 9.17
N ARG A 36 -0.69 1.21 10.03
CA ARG A 36 -0.49 1.09 11.49
C ARG A 36 -1.01 -0.24 12.02
N ASP A 37 -2.18 -0.64 11.56
CA ASP A 37 -2.83 -1.86 12.00
C ASP A 37 -2.08 -3.09 11.51
N GLU A 38 -1.64 -3.12 10.25
CA GLU A 38 -0.90 -4.23 9.68
C GLU A 38 0.45 -4.45 10.36
N PHE A 39 1.25 -3.39 10.56
CA PHE A 39 2.51 -3.50 11.30
C PHE A 39 2.29 -3.90 12.76
N LYS A 40 1.15 -3.52 13.37
CA LYS A 40 0.78 -3.94 14.72
C LYS A 40 0.42 -5.43 14.78
N ARG A 41 -0.38 -5.91 13.83
CA ARG A 41 -0.77 -7.32 13.70
C ARG A 41 0.45 -8.23 13.48
N HIS A 42 1.43 -7.76 12.71
CA HIS A 42 2.64 -8.53 12.39
C HIS A 42 3.76 -8.45 13.45
N LYS A 43 3.55 -7.83 14.62
CA LYS A 43 4.58 -7.76 15.68
C LYS A 43 5.01 -9.12 16.25
N LYS A 44 4.15 -10.14 16.15
CA LYS A 44 4.34 -11.46 16.76
C LYS A 44 4.39 -12.59 15.71
N CYS A 45 4.55 -12.26 14.43
CA CYS A 45 4.66 -13.27 13.37
C CYS A 45 5.99 -14.04 13.49
N ASN A 46 6.03 -15.23 12.88
CA ASN A 46 7.25 -16.02 12.83
C ASN A 46 8.27 -15.43 11.83
N THR A 47 9.51 -15.93 11.84
CA THR A 47 10.59 -15.38 11.00
C THR A 47 10.28 -15.45 9.50
N THR A 48 9.62 -16.51 9.04
CA THR A 48 9.29 -16.70 7.62
C THR A 48 8.22 -15.70 7.19
N GLU A 49 7.15 -15.57 7.98
CA GLU A 49 6.09 -14.57 7.77
C GLU A 49 6.65 -13.15 7.83
N ALA A 50 7.54 -12.86 8.78
CA ALA A 50 8.19 -11.56 8.90
C ALA A 50 9.02 -11.24 7.66
N GLN A 51 9.74 -12.22 7.10
CA GLN A 51 10.55 -12.01 5.90
C GLN A 51 9.68 -11.70 4.68
N VAL A 52 8.59 -12.45 4.49
CA VAL A 52 7.61 -12.19 3.42
C VAL A 52 6.96 -10.82 3.62
N PHE A 53 6.50 -10.51 4.83
CA PHE A 53 5.90 -9.22 5.16
C PHE A 53 6.86 -8.06 4.82
N ILE A 54 8.12 -8.13 5.26
CA ILE A 54 9.07 -7.06 4.99
C ILE A 54 9.39 -6.95 3.49
N ASN A 55 9.43 -8.05 2.75
CA ASN A 55 9.60 -8.02 1.29
C ASN A 55 8.45 -7.27 0.62
N GLU A 56 7.21 -7.68 0.87
CA GLU A 56 6.03 -7.09 0.25
C GLU A 56 5.84 -5.62 0.61
N TRP A 57 6.06 -5.26 1.88
CA TRP A 57 5.97 -3.87 2.31
C TRP A 57 7.12 -2.99 1.78
N THR A 58 8.28 -3.58 1.49
CA THR A 58 9.37 -2.89 0.79
C THR A 58 9.00 -2.64 -0.66
N ASN A 59 8.45 -3.64 -1.36
CA ASN A 59 7.95 -3.49 -2.74
C ASN A 59 6.87 -2.41 -2.82
N TYR A 60 5.91 -2.43 -1.88
CA TYR A 60 4.89 -1.39 -1.76
C TYR A 60 5.51 0.02 -1.61
N ALA A 61 6.49 0.18 -0.72
CA ALA A 61 7.15 1.47 -0.51
C ALA A 61 7.92 1.95 -1.77
N ILE A 62 8.56 1.04 -2.51
CA ILE A 62 9.26 1.35 -3.76
C ILE A 62 8.25 1.80 -4.83
N THR A 63 7.18 1.03 -5.04
CA THR A 63 6.11 1.36 -6.00
C THR A 63 5.49 2.72 -5.68
N LEU A 64 5.19 2.97 -4.41
CA LEU A 64 4.62 4.23 -3.96
C LEU A 64 5.58 5.41 -4.16
N ALA A 65 6.88 5.22 -3.86
CA ALA A 65 7.89 6.24 -4.10
C ALA A 65 8.04 6.58 -5.59
N HIS A 66 7.95 5.57 -6.47
CA HIS A 66 7.98 5.77 -7.92
C HIS A 66 6.76 6.57 -8.40
N GLN A 67 5.55 6.21 -7.96
CA GLN A 67 4.31 6.90 -8.37
C GLN A 67 4.21 8.35 -7.88
N LEU A 68 4.67 8.61 -6.65
CA LEU A 68 4.65 9.94 -6.05
C LEU A 68 5.77 10.87 -6.57
N GLY A 69 6.78 10.31 -7.24
CA GLY A 69 7.98 11.03 -7.63
C GLY A 69 8.81 11.53 -6.44
N LEU A 70 10.04 11.96 -6.71
CA LEU A 70 11.00 12.41 -5.68
C LEU A 70 10.55 13.66 -4.89
N ARG A 71 9.55 14.40 -5.39
CA ARG A 71 9.15 15.71 -4.87
C ARG A 71 7.75 15.72 -4.21
N GLY A 72 7.06 14.58 -4.15
CA GLY A 72 5.83 14.40 -3.38
C GLY A 72 4.53 14.73 -4.14
N PRO A 73 3.41 14.95 -3.41
CA PRO A 73 2.03 14.95 -3.94
C PRO A 73 1.78 15.94 -5.08
N LYS A 74 2.63 16.98 -5.22
CA LYS A 74 2.49 18.05 -6.21
C LYS A 74 3.30 17.81 -7.49
N THR A 75 3.99 16.68 -7.60
CA THR A 75 4.93 16.36 -8.68
C THR A 75 4.91 14.91 -9.13
N GLY A 76 4.12 14.07 -8.46
CA GLY A 76 3.90 12.69 -8.88
C GLY A 76 3.08 12.66 -10.16
N THR A 77 3.20 11.57 -10.93
CA THR A 77 2.33 11.34 -12.09
C THR A 77 0.87 11.30 -11.62
N ASP A 78 -0.07 11.85 -12.40
CA ASP A 78 -1.51 11.86 -12.08
C ASP A 78 -2.15 10.46 -11.89
N LYS A 79 -1.36 9.39 -12.07
CA LYS A 79 -1.78 7.99 -11.95
C LYS A 79 -1.16 7.36 -10.72
N LEU A 80 -1.99 7.12 -9.71
CA LEU A 80 -1.70 6.23 -8.58
C LEU A 80 -2.25 4.84 -8.88
N GLY A 81 -1.56 3.81 -8.40
CA GLY A 81 -1.94 2.42 -8.62
C GLY A 81 -1.29 1.78 -9.85
N ALA A 82 -1.47 0.47 -9.96
CA ALA A 82 -1.00 -0.36 -11.06
C ALA A 82 -2.14 -1.28 -11.53
N THR A 83 -2.10 -1.68 -12.79
CA THR A 83 -3.03 -2.69 -13.32
C THR A 83 -2.70 -4.05 -12.71
N LEU A 84 -3.72 -4.74 -12.21
CA LEU A 84 -3.56 -6.11 -11.73
C LEU A 84 -3.32 -7.05 -12.91
N SER A 85 -2.32 -7.92 -12.78
CA SER A 85 -2.08 -8.99 -13.74
C SER A 85 -3.15 -10.08 -13.60
N LYS A 86 -3.27 -10.94 -14.63
CA LYS A 86 -4.22 -12.06 -14.57
C LYS A 86 -3.85 -13.02 -13.43
N GLU A 87 -2.56 -13.24 -13.22
CA GLU A 87 -2.04 -14.12 -12.19
C GLU A 87 -2.33 -13.57 -10.78
N GLU A 88 -2.33 -12.25 -10.59
CA GLU A 88 -2.73 -11.62 -9.33
C GLU A 88 -4.23 -11.75 -9.06
N ILE A 89 -5.05 -11.66 -10.11
CA ILE A 89 -6.50 -11.88 -10.00
C ILE A 89 -6.81 -13.35 -9.68
N ASP A 90 -6.11 -14.30 -10.31
CA ASP A 90 -6.30 -15.73 -10.08
C ASP A 90 -5.90 -16.18 -8.65
N GLN A 91 -5.16 -15.36 -7.90
CA GLN A 91 -4.84 -15.59 -6.48
C GLN A 91 -5.93 -15.12 -5.51
N LEU A 92 -6.91 -14.35 -5.99
CA LEU A 92 -8.03 -13.89 -5.16
C LEU A 92 -9.06 -15.00 -5.00
N ARG A 93 -9.68 -15.05 -3.82
CA ARG A 93 -10.86 -15.90 -3.62
C ARG A 93 -12.06 -15.34 -4.39
N ASP A 94 -13.03 -16.20 -4.69
CA ASP A 94 -14.26 -15.82 -5.40
C ASP A 94 -14.98 -14.62 -4.76
N ASP A 95 -15.06 -14.57 -3.41
CA ASP A 95 -15.66 -13.46 -2.68
C ASP A 95 -14.91 -12.13 -2.88
N GLN A 96 -13.57 -12.20 -2.99
CA GLN A 96 -12.72 -11.03 -3.20
C GLN A 96 -12.81 -10.53 -4.64
N ILE A 97 -12.98 -11.44 -5.61
CA ILE A 97 -13.20 -11.09 -7.02
C ILE A 97 -14.52 -10.33 -7.17
N CYS A 98 -15.60 -10.82 -6.54
CA CYS A 98 -16.88 -10.12 -6.52
C CYS A 98 -16.75 -8.72 -5.92
N GLN A 99 -16.10 -8.59 -4.75
CA GLN A 99 -15.88 -7.29 -4.11
C GLN A 99 -15.05 -6.33 -4.96
N LEU A 100 -14.03 -6.84 -5.65
CA LEU A 100 -13.20 -6.03 -6.54
C LEU A 100 -14.00 -5.53 -7.75
N TYR A 101 -14.87 -6.38 -8.30
CA TYR A 101 -15.77 -6.01 -9.40
C TYR A 101 -16.78 -4.94 -8.96
N GLU A 102 -17.43 -5.13 -7.81
CA GLU A 102 -18.35 -4.13 -7.25
C GLU A 102 -17.64 -2.79 -7.02
N LEU A 103 -16.42 -2.82 -6.48
CA LEU A 103 -15.60 -1.61 -6.28
C LEU A 103 -15.30 -0.90 -7.62
N MET A 104 -14.98 -1.66 -8.67
CA MET A 104 -14.77 -1.11 -10.01
C MET A 104 -16.03 -0.41 -10.51
N GLU A 105 -17.19 -1.06 -10.42
CA GLU A 105 -18.47 -0.47 -10.85
C GLU A 105 -18.81 0.80 -10.06
N GLU A 106 -18.66 0.79 -8.72
CA GLU A 106 -18.89 1.98 -7.90
C GLU A 106 -17.93 3.12 -8.24
N SER A 107 -16.66 2.82 -8.54
CA SER A 107 -15.66 3.83 -8.89
C SER A 107 -15.92 4.50 -10.25
N ALA A 108 -16.61 3.80 -11.16
CA ALA A 108 -16.96 4.30 -12.50
C ALA A 108 -18.23 5.17 -12.50
N LYS A 109 -19.02 5.16 -11.42
CA LYS A 109 -20.24 5.98 -11.32
C LYS A 109 -19.89 7.46 -11.27
N PRO A 110 -20.70 8.33 -11.91
CA PRO A 110 -20.47 9.77 -11.86
C PRO A 110 -20.58 10.24 -10.40
N LYS A 111 -19.65 11.11 -9.97
CA LYS A 111 -19.70 11.73 -8.64
C LYS A 111 -21.02 12.48 -8.52
N LYS A 112 -21.89 12.06 -7.61
CA LYS A 112 -23.07 12.84 -7.25
C LYS A 112 -22.57 14.14 -6.62
N GLU A 113 -22.80 15.26 -7.29
CA GLU A 113 -22.57 16.58 -6.71
C GLU A 113 -23.38 16.68 -5.41
N LYS A 114 -22.70 17.06 -4.32
CA LYS A 114 -23.32 17.36 -3.03
C LYS A 114 -23.66 18.84 -2.96
#